data_AF-A0A4Y9YD47-F1
#
_entry.id   AF-A0A4Y9YD47-F1
#
_cell.length_a   1.000
_cell.length_b   1.000
_cell.length_c   1.000
_cell.angle_alpha   90.00
_cell.angle_beta   90.00
_cell.angle_gamma   90.00
#
_symmetry.space_group_name_H-M   'P 1'
#
loop_
_entity.id
_entity.type
_entity.pdbx_description
1 polymer ?
#
loop_
_entity_poly.entity_id
_entity_poly.type
_entity_poly.pdbx_seq_one_letter_code
_entity_poly.pdbx_strand_id
1 'polypeptide(L)' 'MSPNSRVLIIEMIVHPPLGSIQLKSAPAPLPANYGRGSLMKGMHDIVMLSMLNDSERTPEQFEGVANRAGLRTEKLATY' A
#
# COMPACT_ATOMS: atom_id res chain seq x y z
N MET A 1 -9.08 4.86 22.27
CA MET A 1 -8.49 3.50 22.14
C MET A 1 -7.62 3.24 23.36
N SER A 2 -7.70 2.06 23.99
CA SER A 2 -6.77 1.72 25.08
C SER A 2 -5.38 1.43 24.49
N PRO A 3 -4.29 1.48 25.30
CA PRO A 3 -2.94 1.21 24.80
C PRO A 3 -2.74 -0.17 24.13
N ASN A 4 -3.61 -1.14 24.43
CA ASN A 4 -3.57 -2.48 23.86
C ASN A 4 -4.54 -2.67 22.67
N SER A 5 -5.30 -1.64 22.31
CA SER A 5 -6.20 -1.68 21.16
C SER A 5 -5.39 -1.64 19.86
N ARG A 6 -5.85 -2.34 18.81
CA ARG A 6 -5.24 -2.31 17.48
C ARG A 6 -6.26 -1.82 16.45
N VAL A 7 -5.80 -1.09 15.44
CA VAL A 7 -6.60 -0.76 14.25
C VAL A 7 -6.21 -1.74 13.15
N LEU A 8 -7.21 -2.38 12.54
CA LEU A 8 -7.02 -3.14 11.31
C LEU A 8 -7.54 -2.29 10.14
N ILE A 9 -6.66 -2.03 9.18
CA ILE A 9 -7.00 -1.29 7.96
C ILE A 9 -6.93 -2.28 6.79
N ILE A 10 -8.00 -2.35 6.01
CA ILE A 10 -8.08 -3.16 4.79
C ILE A 10 -8.20 -2.17 3.63
N GLU A 11 -7.12 -2.01 2.88
CA GLU A 11 -7.02 -0.99 1.85
C GLU A 11 -6.17 -1.46 0.67
N MET A 12 -6.27 -0.74 -0.45
CA MET A 12 -5.52 -1.07 -1.64
C MET A 12 -4.09 -0.53 -1.54
N ILE A 13 -3.15 -1.40 -1.21
CA ILE A 13 -1.73 -1.03 -1.20
C ILE A 13 -1.15 -1.02 -2.62
N VAL A 14 -0.55 0.10 -3.03
CA VAL A 14 0.23 0.21 -4.26
C VAL A 14 1.57 -0.48 -4.07
N HIS A 15 1.91 -1.40 -4.97
CA HIS A 15 3.26 -1.96 -5.09
C HIS A 15 4.03 -1.17 -6.15
N PRO A 16 5.07 -0.39 -5.77
CA PRO A 16 5.85 0.37 -6.74
C PRO A 16 6.57 -0.54 -7.74
N PRO A 17 6.70 -0.15 -9.03
CA PRO A 17 7.41 -0.95 -10.03
C PRO A 17 8.90 -1.13 -9.73
N LEU A 18 9.49 -0.21 -8.94
CA LEU A 18 10.87 -0.28 -8.46
C LEU A 18 11.02 -1.06 -7.14
N GLY A 19 9.91 -1.58 -6.59
CA GLY A 19 9.88 -2.37 -5.36
C GLY A 19 9.60 -1.55 -4.11
N SER A 20 9.52 -2.26 -2.99
CA SER A 20 9.35 -1.73 -1.64
C SER A 20 10.10 -2.66 -0.68
N ILE A 21 10.66 -2.12 0.39
CA ILE A 21 11.31 -2.95 1.42
C ILE A 21 10.31 -3.81 2.19
N GLN A 22 9.03 -3.43 2.16
CA GLN A 22 7.94 -4.10 2.89
C GLN A 22 7.21 -5.13 2.03
N LEU A 23 7.46 -5.18 0.72
CA LEU A 23 6.76 -6.05 -0.22
C LEU A 23 7.74 -6.99 -0.93
N LYS A 24 7.28 -8.21 -1.22
CA LYS A 24 8.06 -9.17 -1.98
C LYS A 24 8.05 -8.81 -3.47
N SER A 25 9.20 -8.40 -3.98
CA SER A 25 9.42 -8.19 -5.42
C SER A 25 9.20 -9.46 -6.22
N ALA A 26 8.61 -9.31 -7.41
CA ALA A 26 8.55 -10.36 -8.41
C ALA A 26 9.97 -10.80 -8.86
N PRO A 27 10.14 -12.05 -9.29
CA PRO A 27 11.41 -12.50 -9.87
C PRO A 27 11.67 -11.80 -11.21
N ALA A 28 12.95 -11.56 -11.51
CA ALA A 28 13.37 -11.04 -12.82
C ALA A 28 12.92 -11.98 -13.97
N PRO A 29 12.57 -11.45 -15.15
CA PRO A 29 12.71 -10.06 -15.60
C PRO A 29 11.48 -9.17 -15.32
N LEU A 30 10.53 -9.63 -14.49
CA LEU A 30 9.34 -8.84 -14.20
C LEU A 30 9.70 -7.59 -13.36
N PRO A 31 8.96 -6.49 -13.52
CA PRO A 31 9.04 -5.39 -12.56
C PRO A 31 8.60 -5.88 -11.18
N ALA A 32 9.11 -5.26 -10.12
CA ALA A 32 8.91 -5.73 -8.75
C ALA A 32 7.42 -5.90 -8.39
N ASN A 33 6.57 -5.07 -8.98
CA ASN A 33 5.12 -5.09 -8.79
C ASN A 33 4.36 -6.13 -9.64
N TYR A 34 5.01 -7.13 -10.23
CA TYR A 34 4.37 -8.17 -11.04
C TYR A 34 3.71 -7.66 -12.35
N GLY A 35 3.98 -6.41 -12.74
CA GLY A 35 3.49 -5.81 -13.99
C GLY A 35 1.96 -5.87 -14.10
N ARG A 36 1.46 -6.65 -15.07
CA ARG A 36 0.01 -6.83 -15.29
C ARG A 36 -0.72 -7.41 -14.09
N GLY A 37 -0.04 -8.16 -13.21
CA GLY A 37 -0.62 -8.64 -11.95
C GLY A 37 -1.10 -7.51 -11.03
N SER A 38 -0.52 -6.32 -11.14
CA SER A 38 -0.92 -5.12 -10.38
C SER A 38 -1.82 -4.17 -11.16
N LEU A 39 -2.32 -4.55 -12.34
CA LEU A 39 -3.13 -3.68 -13.21
C LEU A 39 -4.35 -3.10 -12.49
N MET A 40 -5.08 -3.94 -11.74
CA MET A 40 -6.28 -3.50 -11.03
C MET A 40 -5.98 -2.44 -9.97
N LYS A 41 -4.78 -2.47 -9.37
CA LYS A 41 -4.35 -1.47 -8.39
C LYS A 41 -4.14 -0.11 -9.03
N GLY A 42 -3.46 -0.06 -10.18
CA GLY A 42 -3.28 1.17 -10.94
C GLY A 42 -4.60 1.72 -11.49
N MET A 43 -5.51 0.86 -11.93
CA MET A 43 -6.85 1.29 -12.38
C MET A 43 -7.65 1.90 -11.23
N HIS A 44 -7.61 1.30 -10.04
CA HIS A 44 -8.31 1.83 -8.88
C HIS A 44 -7.76 3.21 -8.46
N ASP A 45 -6.44 3.40 -8.46
CA ASP A 45 -5.82 4.69 -8.18
C ASP A 45 -6.30 5.80 -9.14
N ILE A 46 -6.41 5.49 -10.43
CA ILE A 46 -6.99 6.41 -11.43
C ILE A 46 -8.47 6.70 -11.13
N VAL A 47 -9.25 5.69 -10.71
CA VAL A 47 -10.66 5.88 -10.33
C VAL A 47 -10.78 6.79 -9.11
N MET A 48 -9.98 6.56 -8.07
CA MET A 48 -9.95 7.39 -6.86
C MET A 48 -9.56 8.83 -7.16
N LEU A 49 -8.54 9.04 -8.00
CA LEU A 49 -8.18 10.37 -8.48
C LEU A 49 -9.34 11.03 -9.23
N SER A 50 -9.94 10.32 -10.17
CA SER A 50 -10.96 10.88 -11.06
C SER A 50 -12.27 11.21 -10.35
N MET A 51 -12.65 10.42 -9.35
CA MET A 51 -13.93 10.56 -8.66
C MET A 51 -13.83 11.41 -7.39
N LEU A 52 -12.69 11.37 -6.70
CA LEU A 52 -12.55 11.88 -5.34
C LEU A 52 -11.33 12.81 -5.15
N ASN A 53 -10.50 13.00 -6.20
CA ASN A 53 -9.22 13.69 -6.10
C ASN A 53 -8.32 13.10 -5.00
N ASP A 54 -8.36 11.77 -4.87
CA ASP A 54 -7.60 11.00 -3.89
C ASP A 54 -6.53 10.14 -4.58
N SER A 55 -5.69 9.47 -3.79
CA SER A 55 -4.63 8.58 -4.29
C SER A 55 -4.46 7.36 -3.38
N GLU A 56 -4.25 6.19 -3.99
CA GLU A 56 -3.81 4.99 -3.30
C GLU A 56 -2.36 5.14 -2.84
N ARG A 57 -2.00 4.46 -1.74
CA ARG A 57 -0.71 4.67 -1.07
C ARG A 57 0.18 3.43 -1.11
N THR A 58 1.49 3.66 -1.14
CA THR A 58 2.50 2.63 -0.89
C THR A 58 2.56 2.29 0.61
N PRO A 59 3.17 1.16 1.00
CA PRO A 59 3.36 0.82 2.41
C PRO A 59 4.08 1.93 3.20
N GLU A 60 5.12 2.53 2.63
CA GLU A 60 5.91 3.58 3.26
C GLU A 60 5.09 4.86 3.46
N GLN A 61 4.23 5.20 2.50
CA GLN A 61 3.31 6.33 2.63
C GLN A 61 2.27 6.08 3.73
N PHE A 62 1.74 4.86 3.83
CA PHE A 62 0.85 4.46 4.92
C PHE A 62 1.51 4.57 6.28
N GLU A 63 2.72 4.04 6.41
CA GLU A 63 3.52 4.16 7.64
C GLU A 63 3.76 5.63 7.99
N GLY A 64 4.05 6.49 7.00
CA GLY A 64 4.15 7.93 7.19
C GLY A 64 2.87 8.57 7.74
N VAL A 65 1.70 8.18 7.24
CA VAL A 65 0.40 8.65 7.75
C VAL A 65 0.16 8.14 9.18
N ALA A 66 0.38 6.85 9.44
CA ALA A 66 0.21 6.25 10.75
C ALA A 66 1.10 6.94 11.80
N ASN A 67 2.37 7.16 11.47
CA ASN A 67 3.32 7.86 12.33
C ASN A 67 2.86 9.28 12.66
N ARG A 68 2.37 10.05 11.67
CA ARG A 68 1.82 11.39 11.90
C ARG A 68 0.57 11.38 12.77
N ALA A 69 -0.19 10.29 12.76
CA ALA A 69 -1.37 10.10 13.60
C ALA A 69 -1.03 9.57 15.02
N GLY A 70 0.26 9.41 15.37
CA GLY A 70 0.68 8.86 16.65
C GLY A 70 0.50 7.34 16.76
N LEU A 71 0.35 6.66 15.62
CA LEU A 71 0.27 5.21 15.52
C LEU A 71 1.61 4.66 15.00
N ARG A 72 1.80 3.34 15.14
CA ARG A 72 2.90 2.60 14.52
C ARG A 72 2.36 1.39 13.76
N THR A 73 2.94 1.09 12.62
CA THR A 73 2.57 -0.09 11.83
C THR A 73 3.17 -1.34 12.49
N GLU A 74 2.32 -2.29 12.87
CA GLU A 74 2.75 -3.54 13.52
C GLU A 74 2.99 -4.68 12.55
N LYS A 75 2.14 -4.79 11.53
CA LYS A 75 2.21 -5.85 10.54
C LYS A 75 1.57 -5.37 9.25
N LEU A 76 2.27 -5.56 8.14
CA LEU A 76 1.70 -5.54 6.80
C LEU A 76 1.44 -6.98 6.38
N ALA A 77 0.19 -7.30 6.03
CA ALA A 77 -0.17 -8.60 5.51
C ALA A 77 -0.62 -8.44 4.05
N THR A 78 0.06 -9.12 3.13
CA THR A 78 -0.39 -9.28 1.74
C THR A 78 -0.69 -10.75 1.49
N TYR A 79 -1.79 -11.02 0.81
CA TYR A 79 -2.22 -12.34 0.36
C TYR A 79 -1.68 -12.65 -1.03
#